data_AF-A0A2G6N102-F1
#
_entry.id   AF-A0A2G6N102-F1
#
_cell.length_a   1.000
_cell.length_b   1.000
_cell.length_c   1.000
_cell.angle_alpha   90.00
_cell.angle_beta   90.00
_cell.angle_gamma   90.00
#
_symmetry.space_group_name_H-M   'P 1'
#
loop_
_entity.id
_entity.type
_entity.pdbx_description
1 polymer ?
#
loop_
_entity_poly.entity_id
_entity_poly.type
_entity_poly.pdbx_seq_one_letter_code
_entity_poly.pdbx_strand_id
1 'polypeptide(L)'
;MEQAGQEGSGQGSKRAPGKAGPAKALSKRYYLVSAGQQPKSAQYDVDVFINGTWIRKVRSSEAQVVVEIGQHLKKGRNLIHFTATKNYGGKPRASTSAARYLRVLVGVGTTGGGTVSISKALADFRAPASKVANFGQAIAIQVD
;
A
#
# COMPACT_ATOMS: atom_id res chain seq x y z
N MET A 1 45.76 49.82 10.52
CA MET A 1 45.35 48.50 11.04
C MET A 1 43.84 48.44 10.95
N GLU A 2 43.32 47.26 10.63
CA GLU A 2 41.89 46.90 10.51
C GLU A 2 41.07 47.55 9.37
N GLN A 3 40.25 46.83 8.61
CA GLN A 3 40.13 45.39 8.36
C GLN A 3 39.28 45.23 7.08
N ALA A 4 39.66 44.26 6.24
CA ALA A 4 38.94 43.90 5.02
C ALA A 4 37.65 43.12 5.34
N GLY A 5 36.53 43.52 4.74
CA GLY A 5 35.27 42.76 4.74
C GLY A 5 34.98 42.23 3.34
N GLN A 6 35.29 40.95 3.11
CA GLN A 6 34.94 40.20 1.90
C GLN A 6 33.42 40.00 1.82
N GLU A 7 32.80 40.50 0.75
CA GLU A 7 31.45 40.10 0.36
C GLU A 7 31.51 38.73 -0.31
N GLY A 8 31.18 37.69 0.48
CA GLY A 8 31.08 36.32 0.01
C GLY A 8 29.95 36.17 -1.01
N SER A 9 30.33 35.87 -2.24
CA SER A 9 29.43 35.38 -3.29
C SER A 9 28.80 34.06 -2.85
N GLY A 10 27.59 34.14 -2.29
CA GLY A 10 26.73 32.98 -2.07
C GLY A 10 26.26 32.41 -3.40
N GLN A 11 27.02 31.47 -3.96
CA GLN A 11 26.56 30.61 -5.05
C GLN A 11 25.43 29.70 -4.53
N GLY A 12 24.20 30.23 -4.58
CA GLY A 12 22.99 29.43 -4.47
C GLY A 12 22.92 28.48 -5.67
N SER A 13 23.47 27.27 -5.50
CA SER A 13 23.23 26.16 -6.42
C SER A 13 21.74 25.79 -6.35
N LYS A 14 20.92 26.47 -7.18
CA LYS A 14 19.60 25.98 -7.59
C LYS A 14 19.85 24.65 -8.29
N ARG A 15 19.71 23.53 -7.56
CA ARG A 15 19.58 22.20 -8.15
C ARG A 15 18.37 22.26 -9.10
N ALA A 16 18.65 22.30 -10.40
CA ALA A 16 17.63 22.07 -11.41
C ALA A 16 16.94 20.72 -11.11
N PRO A 17 15.62 20.59 -11.34
CA PRO A 17 14.99 19.27 -11.32
C PRO A 17 15.65 18.45 -12.42
N GLY A 18 16.50 17.50 -12.03
CA GLY A 18 17.05 16.52 -12.94
C GLY A 18 15.90 15.82 -13.63
N LYS A 19 15.83 15.95 -14.95
CA LYS A 19 14.85 15.28 -15.80
C LYS A 19 14.96 13.78 -15.50
N ALA A 20 13.99 13.25 -14.77
CA ALA A 20 13.92 11.83 -14.48
C ALA A 20 13.85 11.09 -15.82
N GLY A 21 14.91 10.34 -16.14
CA GLY A 21 14.88 9.41 -17.25
C GLY A 21 13.72 8.41 -17.06
N PRO A 22 13.23 7.78 -18.13
CA PRO A 22 12.11 6.87 -18.03
C PRO A 22 12.40 5.82 -16.97
N ALA A 23 11.53 5.75 -15.95
CA ALA A 23 11.62 4.72 -14.93
C ALA A 23 11.62 3.36 -15.63
N LYS A 24 12.66 2.55 -15.38
CA LYS A 24 12.79 1.24 -16.00
C LYS A 24 11.55 0.43 -15.66
N ALA A 25 10.75 0.07 -16.67
CA ALA A 25 9.50 -0.63 -16.47
C ALA A 25 9.75 -1.95 -15.73
N LEU A 26 8.87 -2.27 -14.77
CA LEU A 26 8.95 -3.52 -14.04
C LEU A 26 8.68 -4.69 -14.98
N SER A 27 9.48 -5.75 -14.84
CA SER A 27 9.40 -6.95 -15.69
C SER A 27 8.15 -7.81 -15.43
N LYS A 28 7.52 -7.61 -14.27
CA LYS A 28 6.39 -8.38 -13.77
C LYS A 28 5.21 -7.45 -13.49
N ARG A 29 4.00 -8.00 -13.52
CA ARG A 29 2.80 -7.30 -13.06
C ARG A 29 2.57 -7.57 -11.59
N TYR A 30 2.27 -6.50 -10.86
CA TYR A 30 2.07 -6.52 -9.43
C TYR A 30 0.65 -6.11 -9.11
N TYR A 31 -0.01 -6.87 -8.26
CA TYR A 31 -1.41 -6.66 -7.93
C TYR A 31 -1.59 -6.52 -6.44
N LEU A 32 -2.52 -5.65 -6.08
CA LEU A 32 -3.20 -5.62 -4.80
C LEU A 32 -4.56 -6.29 -4.97
N VAL A 33 -4.84 -7.28 -4.13
CA VAL A 33 -6.08 -8.03 -4.13
C VAL A 33 -6.67 -8.02 -2.73
N SER A 34 -7.93 -7.64 -2.58
CA SER A 34 -8.66 -7.93 -1.35
C SER A 34 -9.23 -9.34 -1.43
N ALA A 35 -9.09 -10.11 -0.37
CA ALA A 35 -9.72 -11.41 -0.20
C ALA A 35 -10.43 -11.47 1.15
N GLY A 36 -11.47 -12.28 1.28
CA GLY A 36 -12.19 -12.40 2.53
C GLY A 36 -13.24 -13.48 2.46
N GLN A 37 -13.54 -14.09 3.61
CA GLN A 37 -14.52 -15.17 3.71
C GLN A 37 -15.97 -14.67 3.54
N GLN A 38 -16.24 -13.38 3.81
CA GLN A 38 -17.56 -12.75 3.67
C GLN A 38 -17.43 -11.22 3.78
N PRO A 39 -18.01 -10.43 2.85
CA PRO A 39 -18.11 -8.98 3.00
C PRO A 39 -18.78 -8.59 4.32
N LYS A 40 -18.39 -7.43 4.87
CA LYS A 40 -18.91 -6.81 6.11
C LYS A 40 -18.68 -7.59 7.41
N SER A 41 -18.06 -8.77 7.36
CA SER A 41 -17.92 -9.62 8.54
C SER A 41 -16.86 -9.15 9.54
N ALA A 42 -15.77 -8.56 9.04
CA ALA A 42 -14.69 -8.04 9.86
C ALA A 42 -14.89 -6.58 10.31
N GLN A 43 -15.71 -5.82 9.57
CA GLN A 43 -16.02 -4.41 9.82
C GLN A 43 -14.75 -3.55 9.91
N TYR A 44 -13.86 -3.71 8.94
CA TYR A 44 -12.65 -2.92 8.78
C TYR A 44 -12.60 -2.28 7.39
N ASP A 45 -12.24 -1.01 7.37
CA ASP A 45 -11.76 -0.34 6.17
C ASP A 45 -10.23 -0.26 6.25
N VAL A 46 -9.54 -0.53 5.14
CA VAL A 46 -8.07 -0.58 5.09
C VAL A 46 -7.56 0.43 4.09
N ASP A 47 -6.87 1.46 4.58
CA ASP A 47 -6.08 2.36 3.76
C ASP A 47 -4.73 1.71 3.42
N VAL A 48 -4.34 1.79 2.15
CA VAL A 48 -3.10 1.19 1.64
C VAL A 48 -2.21 2.27 1.05
N PHE A 49 -0.98 2.32 1.55
CA PHE A 49 0.06 3.21 1.07
C PHE A 49 1.24 2.40 0.54
N ILE A 50 1.84 2.87 -0.55
CA ILE A 50 3.07 2.28 -1.11
C ILE A 50 4.10 3.40 -1.23
N ASN A 51 5.25 3.20 -0.58
CA ASN A 51 6.35 4.17 -0.53
C ASN A 51 5.90 5.57 -0.07
N GLY A 52 4.91 5.64 0.83
CA GLY A 52 4.34 6.89 1.35
C GLY A 52 3.17 7.46 0.53
N THR A 53 2.90 6.93 -0.67
CA THR A 53 1.78 7.38 -1.52
C THR A 53 0.52 6.60 -1.22
N TRP A 54 -0.61 7.29 -0.99
CA TRP A 54 -1.92 6.65 -0.84
C TRP A 54 -2.37 6.03 -2.15
N ILE A 55 -2.75 4.75 -2.11
CA ILE A 55 -3.14 3.98 -3.29
C ILE A 55 -4.65 3.83 -3.35
N ARG A 56 -5.26 3.30 -2.28
CA ARG A 56 -6.72 3.26 -2.11
C ARG A 56 -7.12 2.88 -0.70
N LYS A 57 -8.42 3.02 -0.46
CA LYS A 57 -9.15 2.38 0.64
C LYS A 57 -9.84 1.10 0.14
N VAL A 58 -9.64 -0.01 0.85
CA VAL A 58 -10.40 -1.26 0.69
C VAL A 58 -11.49 -1.28 1.75
N ARG A 59 -12.76 -1.25 1.33
CA ARG A 59 -13.88 -1.17 2.28
C ARG A 59 -14.39 -2.54 2.68
N SER A 60 -14.86 -2.67 3.92
CA SER A 60 -15.43 -3.95 4.38
C SER A 60 -16.64 -4.40 3.55
N SER A 61 -17.39 -3.45 2.98
CA SER A 61 -18.60 -3.71 2.19
C SER A 61 -18.35 -4.04 0.72
N GLU A 62 -17.12 -3.87 0.25
CA GLU A 62 -16.75 -4.10 -1.15
C GLU A 62 -16.62 -5.61 -1.41
N ALA A 63 -17.07 -6.09 -2.58
CA ALA A 63 -17.09 -7.52 -2.90
C ALA A 63 -15.67 -8.07 -3.07
N GLN A 64 -14.90 -7.50 -4.00
CA GLN A 64 -13.50 -7.81 -4.23
C GLN A 64 -12.81 -6.64 -4.93
N VAL A 65 -11.62 -6.31 -4.46
CA VAL A 65 -10.73 -5.31 -5.04
C VAL A 65 -9.60 -6.04 -5.75
N VAL A 66 -9.35 -5.64 -6.99
CA VAL A 66 -8.16 -6.04 -7.76
C VAL A 66 -7.61 -4.79 -8.43
N VAL A 67 -6.35 -4.45 -8.14
CA VAL A 67 -5.70 -3.25 -8.67
C VAL A 67 -4.28 -3.60 -9.09
N GLU A 68 -3.89 -3.21 -10.30
CA GLU A 68 -2.49 -3.23 -10.70
C GLU A 68 -1.74 -2.07 -10.04
N ILE A 69 -0.67 -2.37 -9.32
CA ILE A 69 0.08 -1.42 -8.51
C ILE A 69 1.50 -1.18 -9.02
N GLY A 70 1.85 -1.74 -10.18
CA GLY A 70 3.21 -1.69 -10.74
C GLY A 70 3.75 -0.26 -10.85
N GLN A 71 2.90 0.71 -11.22
CA GLN A 71 3.27 2.13 -11.33
C GLN A 71 3.67 2.80 -10.01
N HIS A 72 3.32 2.22 -8.86
CA HIS A 72 3.64 2.74 -7.53
C HIS A 72 4.88 2.07 -6.91
N LEU A 73 5.44 1.08 -7.61
CA LEU A 73 6.57 0.30 -7.17
C LEU A 73 7.84 0.72 -7.91
N LYS A 74 8.97 0.58 -7.22
CA LYS A 74 10.31 0.72 -7.81
C LYS A 74 11.04 -0.61 -7.74
N LYS A 75 12.02 -0.83 -8.61
CA LYS A 75 12.94 -1.96 -8.48
C LYS A 75 13.66 -1.90 -7.12
N GLY A 76 13.81 -3.05 -6.47
CA GLY A 76 14.41 -3.18 -5.15
C GLY A 76 13.40 -3.11 -4.00
N ARG A 77 13.82 -2.50 -2.89
CA ARG A 77 13.02 -2.41 -1.66
C ARG A 77 11.89 -1.40 -1.79
N ASN A 78 10.67 -1.84 -1.50
CA ASN A 78 9.48 -1.00 -1.34
C ASN A 78 8.90 -1.20 0.06
N LEU A 79 8.19 -0.20 0.56
CA LEU A 79 7.47 -0.29 1.83
C LEU A 79 5.98 -0.14 1.57
N ILE A 80 5.19 -1.11 2.05
CA ILE A 80 3.73 -1.06 2.00
C ILE A 80 3.23 -0.83 3.42
N HIS A 81 2.37 0.18 3.61
CA HIS A 81 1.72 0.45 4.88
C HIS A 81 0.22 0.18 4.76
N PHE A 82 -0.29 -0.66 5.64
CA PHE A 82 -1.72 -0.93 5.79
C PHE A 82 -2.22 -0.27 7.07
N THR A 83 -3.30 0.51 6.99
CA THR A 83 -3.95 1.09 8.16
C THR A 83 -5.39 0.61 8.21
N ALA A 84 -5.70 -0.26 9.16
CA ALA A 84 -7.04 -0.80 9.36
C ALA A 84 -7.80 0.06 10.39
N THR A 85 -8.92 0.61 9.96
CA THR A 85 -9.86 1.35 10.79
C THR A 85 -11.09 0.51 11.05
N LYS A 86 -11.41 0.29 12.33
CA LYS A 86 -12.63 -0.42 12.70
C LYS A 86 -13.83 0.46 12.38
N ASN A 87 -14.75 -0.05 11.56
CA ASN A 87 -15.93 0.69 11.13
C ASN A 87 -17.17 -0.19 11.23
N TYR A 88 -17.98 0.06 12.26
CA TYR A 88 -19.22 -0.65 12.49
C TYR A 88 -20.38 -0.18 11.60
N GLY A 89 -20.24 0.96 10.91
CA GLY A 89 -21.25 1.50 9.99
C GLY A 89 -22.60 1.77 10.68
N GLY A 90 -22.57 2.20 11.94
CA GLY A 90 -23.78 2.45 12.75
C GLY A 90 -24.53 1.19 13.20
N LYS A 91 -23.96 0.00 12.98
CA LYS A 91 -24.56 -1.29 13.37
C LYS A 91 -23.79 -1.91 14.54
N PRO A 92 -24.37 -2.90 15.26
CA PRO A 92 -23.61 -3.70 16.19
C PRO A 92 -22.44 -4.44 15.53
N ARG A 93 -21.51 -4.92 16.36
CA ARG A 93 -20.41 -5.77 15.91
C ARG A 93 -20.96 -7.04 15.27
N ALA A 94 -20.58 -7.30 14.02
CA ALA A 94 -21.05 -8.45 13.23
C ALA A 94 -20.36 -9.76 13.63
N SER A 95 -19.11 -9.70 14.11
CA SER A 95 -18.41 -10.88 14.59
C SER A 95 -17.27 -10.57 15.56
N THR A 96 -16.98 -11.54 16.43
CA THR A 96 -15.85 -11.55 17.37
C THR A 96 -14.78 -12.59 16.99
N SER A 97 -15.03 -13.42 15.96
CA SER A 97 -14.14 -14.52 15.59
C SER A 97 -12.91 -14.05 14.82
N ALA A 98 -11.74 -14.59 15.15
CA ALA A 98 -10.51 -14.37 14.40
C ALA A 98 -10.52 -15.02 13.00
N ALA A 99 -11.38 -16.02 12.79
CA ALA A 99 -11.53 -16.70 11.49
C ALA A 99 -12.24 -15.82 10.45
N ARG A 100 -12.96 -14.78 10.88
CA ARG A 100 -13.57 -13.79 10.00
C ARG A 100 -12.64 -12.59 9.87
N TYR A 101 -12.12 -12.34 8.69
CA TYR A 101 -11.15 -11.27 8.45
C TYR A 101 -11.33 -10.65 7.07
N LEU A 102 -10.93 -9.38 6.96
CA LEU A 102 -10.58 -8.77 5.68
C LEU A 102 -9.09 -9.03 5.44
N ARG A 103 -8.74 -9.54 4.26
CA ARG A 103 -7.35 -9.77 3.84
C ARG A 103 -7.03 -8.85 2.68
N VAL A 104 -5.85 -8.25 2.70
CA VAL A 104 -5.27 -7.53 1.57
C VAL A 104 -3.95 -8.19 1.23
N LEU A 105 -3.88 -8.76 0.02
CA LEU A 105 -2.72 -9.46 -0.51
C LEU A 105 -2.05 -8.59 -1.57
N VAL A 106 -0.74 -8.47 -1.50
CA VAL A 106 0.07 -7.87 -2.56
C VAL A 106 1.01 -8.94 -3.11
N GLY A 107 1.08 -9.06 -4.42
CA GLY A 107 1.90 -10.09 -5.05
C GLY A 107 2.11 -9.90 -6.55
N VAL A 108 2.99 -10.74 -7.09
CA VAL A 108 3.15 -10.91 -8.53
C VAL A 108 1.96 -11.72 -9.04
N GLY A 109 1.39 -11.31 -10.16
CA GLY A 109 0.29 -12.05 -10.76
C GLY A 109 0.23 -11.95 -12.27
N THR A 110 -0.69 -12.73 -12.82
CA THR A 110 -1.04 -12.73 -14.25
C THR A 110 -2.55 -12.57 -14.39
N THR A 111 -2.96 -11.99 -15.52
CA THR A 111 -4.36 -11.87 -15.92
C THR A 111 -4.68 -12.95 -16.96
N GLY A 112 -5.76 -13.70 -16.76
CA GLY A 112 -6.25 -14.68 -17.73
C GLY A 112 -7.72 -14.98 -17.49
N GLY A 113 -8.52 -15.08 -18.56
CA GLY A 113 -9.95 -15.40 -18.46
C GLY A 113 -10.76 -14.47 -17.54
N GLY A 114 -10.39 -13.17 -17.50
CA GLY A 114 -11.04 -12.18 -16.62
C GLY A 114 -10.64 -12.27 -15.14
N THR A 115 -9.71 -13.17 -14.77
CA THR A 115 -9.27 -13.38 -13.39
C THR A 115 -7.80 -12.98 -13.21
N VAL A 116 -7.46 -12.47 -12.02
CA VAL A 116 -6.07 -12.28 -11.59
C VAL A 116 -5.64 -13.43 -10.70
N SER A 117 -4.58 -14.13 -11.11
CA SER A 117 -3.94 -15.18 -10.32
C SER A 117 -2.65 -14.64 -9.72
N ILE A 118 -2.52 -14.72 -8.40
CA ILE A 118 -1.30 -14.33 -7.69
C ILE A 118 -0.35 -15.52 -7.65
N SER A 119 0.75 -15.45 -8.41
CA SER A 119 1.78 -16.49 -8.50
C SER A 119 2.80 -16.41 -7.36
N LYS A 120 3.03 -15.22 -6.80
CA LYS A 120 3.93 -15.01 -5.66
C LYS A 120 3.38 -13.92 -4.74
N ALA A 121 3.01 -14.28 -3.51
CA ALA A 121 2.68 -13.31 -2.47
C ALA A 121 3.94 -12.59 -1.97
N LEU A 122 3.86 -11.28 -1.82
CA LEU A 122 4.93 -10.42 -1.31
C LEU A 122 4.54 -9.77 0.03
N ALA A 123 3.27 -9.45 0.22
CA ALA A 123 2.74 -9.00 1.51
C ALA A 123 1.32 -9.57 1.72
N ASP A 124 1.05 -10.02 2.95
CA ASP A 124 -0.26 -10.54 3.37
C ASP A 124 -0.68 -9.81 4.65
N PHE A 125 -1.68 -8.94 4.52
CA PHE A 125 -2.26 -8.20 5.63
C PHE A 125 -3.63 -8.77 6.00
N ARG A 126 -3.88 -8.97 7.29
CA ARG A 126 -5.17 -9.49 7.79
C ARG A 126 -5.71 -8.61 8.90
N ALA A 127 -6.97 -8.21 8.74
CA ALA A 127 -7.75 -7.51 9.74
C ALA A 127 -8.87 -8.42 10.27
N PRO A 128 -8.61 -9.18 11.36
CA PRO A 128 -9.58 -10.10 11.93
C PRO A 128 -10.67 -9.37 12.72
N ALA A 129 -11.88 -9.91 12.67
CA ALA A 129 -13.04 -9.37 13.37
C ALA A 129 -12.84 -9.34 14.88
N SER A 130 -11.99 -10.23 15.42
CA SER A 130 -11.61 -10.30 16.84
C SER A 130 -10.93 -9.02 17.36
N LYS A 131 -10.19 -8.29 16.52
CA LYS A 131 -9.63 -6.99 16.88
C LYS A 131 -10.72 -5.91 16.93
N VAL A 132 -10.62 -5.01 17.91
CA VAL A 132 -11.59 -3.93 18.16
C VAL A 132 -11.02 -2.52 17.94
N ALA A 133 -9.70 -2.36 18.03
CA ALA A 133 -9.02 -1.09 17.84
C ALA A 133 -8.52 -0.93 16.41
N ASN A 134 -8.30 0.32 16.00
CA ASN A 134 -7.57 0.62 14.78
C ASN A 134 -6.12 0.13 14.93
N PHE A 135 -5.52 -0.33 13.84
CA PHE A 135 -4.13 -0.75 13.86
C PHE A 135 -3.49 -0.63 12.48
N GLY A 136 -2.17 -0.52 12.46
CA GLY A 136 -1.38 -0.46 11.24
C GLY A 136 -0.34 -1.56 11.17
N GLN A 137 0.12 -1.86 9.96
CA GLN A 137 1.25 -2.75 9.71
C GLN A 137 2.03 -2.26 8.50
N ALA A 138 3.35 -2.14 8.65
CA ALA A 138 4.26 -1.86 7.56
C ALA A 138 5.00 -3.15 7.15
N ILE A 139 5.03 -3.44 5.85
CA ILE A 139 5.67 -4.63 5.29
C ILE A 139 6.63 -4.18 4.19
N ALA A 140 7.91 -4.52 4.35
CA ALA A 140 8.89 -4.31 3.29
C ALA A 140 8.80 -5.46 2.28
N ILE A 141 8.79 -5.12 0.98
CA ILE A 141 8.79 -6.10 -0.10
C ILE A 141 9.97 -5.85 -1.05
N GLN A 142 10.40 -6.92 -1.71
CA GLN A 142 11.41 -6.87 -2.76
C GLN A 142 10.75 -7.02 -4.14
N VAL A 143 11.08 -6.10 -5.05
CA VAL A 143 10.60 -6.04 -6.43
C VAL A 143 11.79 -6.17 -7.38
N ASP A 144 11.62 -6.92 -8.47
CA ASP A 144 12.70 -7.37 -9.35
C ASP A 144 12.77 -6.58 -10.67
#